data_AF-A0A2C1LQ80-F1
#
_entry.id   AF-A0A2C1LQ80-F1
#
_cell.length_a   1.000
_cell.length_b   1.000
_cell.length_c   1.000
_cell.angle_alpha   90.00
_cell.angle_beta   90.00
_cell.angle_gamma   90.00
#
_symmetry.space_group_name_H-M   'P 1'
#
loop_
_entity.id
_entity.type
_entity.pdbx_description
1 polymer ?
#
loop_
_entity_poly.entity_id
_entity_poly.type
_entity_poly.pdbx_seq_one_letter_code
_entity_poly.pdbx_strand_id
1 'polypeptide(L)'
;MGRKRNSHDIDRVFVKGLKYELRLSGSEALSIHKTNFEDWELELSACEEELYYFEDVKQKDEPIEFAIYIQYMNRLTGKAVVKSIEKNTVVVKGITVLYGYRYVSPR
;
A
#
# COMPACT_ATOMS: atom_id res chain seq x y z
N MET A 1 -12.41 -21.45 3.36
CA MET A 1 -12.94 -20.37 4.21
C MET A 1 -12.10 -19.12 3.96
N GLY A 2 -12.68 -18.07 3.39
CA GLY A 2 -11.94 -16.83 3.10
C GLY A 2 -11.40 -16.21 4.38
N ARG A 3 -10.09 -15.93 4.42
CA ARG A 3 -9.45 -15.26 5.56
C ARG A 3 -9.94 -13.82 5.63
N LYS A 4 -10.42 -13.37 6.81
CA LYS A 4 -10.95 -12.01 6.98
C LYS A 4 -9.83 -10.97 6.85
N ARG A 5 -9.98 -10.04 5.90
CA ARG A 5 -9.12 -8.86 5.72
C ARG A 5 -9.89 -7.59 6.11
N ASN A 6 -9.19 -6.63 6.70
CA ASN A 6 -9.73 -5.29 6.94
C ASN A 6 -9.34 -4.42 5.74
N SER A 7 -10.33 -3.78 5.10
CA SER A 7 -10.11 -2.79 4.04
C SER A 7 -10.20 -1.39 4.65
N HIS A 8 -9.31 -0.49 4.21
CA HIS A 8 -9.29 0.91 4.61
C HIS A 8 -9.21 1.81 3.39
N ASP A 9 -10.01 2.87 3.40
CA ASP A 9 -9.94 3.95 2.42
C ASP A 9 -8.73 4.83 2.73
N ILE A 10 -8.03 5.24 1.69
CA ILE A 10 -6.73 5.90 1.82
C ILE A 10 -6.87 7.39 1.50
N ASP A 11 -6.36 8.24 2.39
CA ASP A 11 -6.36 9.69 2.19
C ASP A 11 -5.17 10.14 1.33
N ARG A 12 -3.98 9.60 1.63
CA ARG A 12 -2.71 9.96 0.98
C ARG A 12 -1.73 8.79 1.02
N VAL A 13 -0.88 8.70 -0.01
CA VAL A 13 0.21 7.72 -0.08
C VAL A 13 1.49 8.44 -0.48
N PHE A 14 2.52 8.33 0.36
CA PHE A 14 3.85 8.82 0.05
C PHE A 14 4.76 7.66 -0.33
N VAL A 15 5.44 7.79 -1.47
CA VAL A 15 6.39 6.79 -1.99
C VAL A 15 7.80 7.34 -1.83
N LYS A 16 8.61 6.69 -0.99
CA LYS A 16 9.93 7.23 -0.64
C LYS A 16 10.89 7.29 -1.84
N GLY A 17 10.82 6.32 -2.75
CA GLY A 17 11.67 6.30 -3.96
C GLY A 17 11.34 7.43 -4.92
N LEU A 18 10.06 7.82 -5.03
CA LEU A 18 9.60 8.96 -5.81
C LEU A 18 9.79 10.30 -5.09
N LYS A 19 9.93 10.28 -3.75
CA LYS A 19 10.06 11.45 -2.87
C LYS A 19 8.86 12.39 -2.90
N TYR A 20 7.68 11.92 -3.31
CA TYR A 20 6.45 12.69 -3.31
C TYR A 20 5.21 11.83 -2.96
N GLU A 21 4.08 12.51 -2.74
CA GLU A 21 2.76 11.89 -2.51
C GLU A 21 2.07 11.59 -3.84
N LEU A 22 1.60 10.35 -4.01
CA LEU A 22 0.85 9.94 -5.20
C LEU A 22 -0.47 10.70 -5.28
N ARG A 23 -0.88 11.01 -6.51
CA ARG A 23 -2.18 11.59 -6.75
C ARG A 23 -3.25 10.51 -6.73
N LEU A 24 -4.04 10.49 -5.67
CA LEU A 24 -5.12 9.50 -5.52
C LEU A 24 -6.31 9.79 -6.44
N SER A 25 -6.91 8.74 -7.00
CA SER A 25 -8.15 8.79 -7.79
C SER A 25 -9.40 8.40 -6.99
N GLY A 26 -9.26 7.98 -5.74
CA GLY A 26 -10.35 7.56 -4.87
C GLY A 26 -10.72 6.07 -4.97
N SER A 27 -9.91 5.28 -5.68
CA SER A 27 -10.05 3.82 -5.78
C SER A 27 -9.00 3.07 -4.97
N GLU A 28 -8.15 3.78 -4.24
CA GLU A 28 -7.04 3.21 -3.50
C GLU A 28 -7.52 2.55 -2.21
N ALA A 29 -7.10 1.30 -2.03
CA ALA A 29 -7.54 0.47 -0.93
C ALA A 29 -6.35 -0.22 -0.27
N LEU A 30 -6.33 -0.15 1.06
CA LEU A 30 -5.38 -0.91 1.88
C LEU A 30 -6.10 -2.11 2.48
N SER A 31 -5.70 -3.30 2.06
CA SER A 31 -6.19 -4.57 2.59
C SER A 31 -5.18 -5.19 3.55
N ILE A 32 -5.55 -5.41 4.81
CA ILE A 32 -4.65 -5.99 5.82
C ILE A 32 -5.24 -7.27 6.39
N HIS A 33 -4.43 -8.33 6.44
CA HIS A 33 -4.80 -9.56 7.13
C HIS A 33 -4.84 -9.34 8.65
N LYS A 34 -5.97 -9.73 9.24
CA LYS A 34 -6.38 -9.32 10.60
C LYS A 34 -5.40 -9.71 11.72
N THR A 35 -4.63 -10.79 11.55
CA THR A 35 -3.90 -11.43 12.67
C THR A 35 -2.40 -11.17 12.72
N ASN A 36 -1.78 -10.74 11.62
CA ASN A 36 -0.31 -10.64 11.54
C ASN A 36 0.21 -9.32 10.98
N PHE A 37 -0.62 -8.45 10.38
CA PHE A 37 -0.21 -7.14 9.80
C PHE A 37 0.98 -7.17 8.83
N GLU A 38 1.55 -8.34 8.56
CA GLU A 38 2.61 -8.65 7.60
C GLU A 38 2.03 -8.94 6.22
N ASP A 39 0.84 -9.56 6.17
CA ASP A 39 0.11 -9.83 4.94
C ASP A 39 -0.84 -8.67 4.66
N TRP A 40 -0.32 -7.63 4.03
CA TRP A 40 -1.09 -6.49 3.54
C TRP A 40 -0.86 -6.27 2.05
N GLU A 41 -1.89 -5.75 1.38
CA GLU A 41 -1.86 -5.37 -0.03
C GLU A 41 -2.40 -3.94 -0.16
N LEU A 42 -1.77 -3.18 -1.03
CA LEU A 42 -2.12 -1.80 -1.30
C LEU A 42 -2.37 -1.66 -2.80
N GLU A 43 -3.58 -1.26 -3.15
CA GLU A 43 -4.00 -0.97 -4.51
C GLU A 43 -3.94 0.54 -4.74
N LEU A 44 -3.25 0.95 -5.80
CA LEU A 44 -2.95 2.33 -6.14
C LEU A 44 -3.35 2.61 -7.58
N SER A 45 -3.91 3.77 -7.84
CA SER A 45 -3.90 4.34 -9.19
C SER A 45 -2.60 5.11 -9.40
N ALA A 46 -2.01 4.95 -10.58
CA ALA A 46 -0.77 5.60 -10.98
C ALA A 46 -0.92 6.25 -12.35
N CYS A 47 -0.39 7.45 -12.51
CA CYS A 47 -0.24 8.11 -13.82
C CYS A 47 0.95 7.53 -14.61
N GLU A 48 1.12 7.91 -15.88
CA GLU A 48 2.17 7.35 -16.74
C GLU A 48 3.58 7.45 -16.11
N GLU A 49 3.95 8.59 -15.55
CA GLU A 49 5.26 8.79 -14.90
C GLU A 49 5.45 7.87 -13.68
N GLU A 50 4.41 7.70 -12.87
CA GLU A 50 4.42 6.82 -11.69
C GLU A 50 4.49 5.35 -12.13
N LEU A 51 3.78 4.97 -13.19
CA LEU A 51 3.81 3.61 -13.76
C LEU A 51 5.22 3.22 -14.21
N TYR A 52 5.95 4.10 -14.89
CA TYR A 52 7.34 3.82 -15.29
C TYR A 52 8.22 3.50 -14.08
N TYR A 53 8.05 4.22 -12.97
CA TYR A 53 8.76 3.92 -11.73
C TYR A 53 8.38 2.54 -11.18
N PHE A 54 7.08 2.22 -11.12
CA PHE A 54 6.62 0.91 -10.62
C PHE A 54 7.05 -0.26 -11.50
N GLU A 55 7.14 -0.07 -12.82
CA GLU A 55 7.67 -1.07 -13.74
C GLU A 55 9.16 -1.32 -13.53
N ASP A 56 9.96 -0.26 -13.38
CA ASP A 56 11.40 -0.35 -13.14
C ASP A 56 11.72 -1.09 -11.83
N VAL A 57 11.09 -0.70 -10.73
CA VAL A 57 11.30 -1.37 -9.42
C VAL A 57 10.77 -2.80 -9.43
N LYS A 58 9.71 -3.11 -10.18
CA LYS A 58 9.21 -4.48 -10.37
C LYS A 58 10.22 -5.36 -11.10
N GLN A 59 10.83 -4.85 -12.18
CA GLN A 59 11.85 -5.59 -12.95
C GLN A 59 13.09 -5.88 -12.11
N LYS A 60 13.43 -4.99 -11.18
CA LYS A 60 14.58 -5.13 -10.26
C LYS A 60 14.27 -5.92 -8.98
N ASP A 61 13.01 -6.28 -8.76
CA ASP A 61 12.50 -6.85 -7.50
C ASP A 61 12.89 -5.98 -6.28
N GLU A 62 12.91 -4.66 -6.47
CA GLU A 62 13.32 -3.71 -5.43
C GLU A 62 12.15 -3.39 -4.48
N PRO A 63 12.36 -3.53 -3.15
CA PRO A 63 11.36 -3.12 -2.18
C PRO A 63 11.14 -1.61 -2.16
N ILE A 64 9.87 -1.22 -2.15
CA ILE A 64 9.44 0.17 -2.06
C ILE A 64 9.00 0.47 -0.63
N GLU A 65 9.48 1.59 -0.08
CA GLU A 65 9.02 2.12 1.20
C GLU A 65 7.81 3.04 1.01
N PHE A 66 6.71 2.73 1.69
CA PHE A 66 5.46 3.49 1.69
C PHE A 66 5.20 4.14 3.04
N ALA A 67 4.63 5.34 3.01
CA ALA A 67 3.89 5.92 4.12
C ALA A 67 2.43 6.17 3.69
N ILE A 68 1.50 5.53 4.38
CA ILE A 68 0.07 5.52 4.05
C ILE A 68 -0.67 6.28 5.14
N TYR A 69 -1.54 7.21 4.74
CA TYR A 69 -2.37 8.01 5.62
C TYR A 69 -3.82 7.61 5.43
N ILE A 70 -4.48 7.26 6.53
CA ILE A 70 -5.89 6.88 6.59
C ILE A 70 -6.55 7.77 7.64
N GLN A 71 -7.76 8.21 7.35
CA GLN A 71 -8.48 9.12 8.21
C GLN A 71 -8.66 8.51 9.60
N TYR A 72 -8.42 9.31 10.64
CA TYR A 72 -8.53 8.89 12.05
C TYR A 72 -7.59 7.75 12.48
N MET A 73 -6.58 7.43 11.66
CA MET A 73 -5.53 6.47 11.99
C MET A 73 -4.15 7.13 12.07
N ASN A 74 -3.23 6.47 12.75
CA ASN A 74 -1.82 6.85 12.69
C ASN A 74 -1.28 6.63 11.28
N ARG A 75 -0.28 7.42 10.89
CA ARG A 75 0.52 7.15 9.70
C ARG A 75 1.03 5.71 9.73
N LEU A 76 0.72 4.96 8.68
CA LEU A 76 1.17 3.59 8.50
C LEU A 76 2.44 3.55 7.65
N THR A 77 3.41 2.73 7.99
CA THR A 77 4.64 2.60 7.20
C THR A 77 5.04 1.16 7.00
N GLY A 78 5.45 0.80 5.79
CA GLY A 78 5.88 -0.56 5.47
C GLY A 78 6.65 -0.63 4.16
N LYS A 79 7.32 -1.76 3.94
CA LYS A 79 7.96 -2.11 2.67
C LYS A 79 7.09 -3.08 1.90
N ALA A 80 6.98 -2.88 0.59
CA ALA A 80 6.25 -3.75 -0.30
C ALA A 80 6.98 -3.92 -1.62
N VAL A 81 6.68 -5.00 -2.32
CA VAL A 81 7.11 -5.26 -3.71
C VAL A 81 5.91 -5.17 -4.63
N VAL A 82 6.14 -4.84 -5.90
CA VAL A 82 5.08 -4.76 -6.89
C VAL A 82 4.62 -6.17 -7.25
N LYS A 83 3.36 -6.48 -6.95
CA LYS A 83 2.73 -7.77 -7.25
C LYS A 83 2.20 -7.78 -8.68
N SER A 84 1.44 -6.76 -9.08
CA SER A 84 0.88 -6.63 -10.42
C SER A 84 0.72 -5.17 -10.82
N ILE A 85 0.71 -4.95 -12.13
CA ILE A 85 0.41 -3.66 -12.76
C ILE A 85 -0.58 -4.00 -13.87
N GLU A 86 -1.77 -3.40 -13.82
CA GLU A 86 -2.84 -3.59 -14.81
C GLU A 86 -3.35 -2.22 -15.23
N LYS A 87 -3.07 -1.83 -16.49
CA LYS A 87 -3.35 -0.47 -17.00
C LYS A 87 -2.73 0.60 -16.10
N ASN A 88 -3.55 1.30 -15.32
CA ASN A 88 -3.17 2.36 -14.40
C ASN A 88 -3.27 1.94 -12.92
N THR A 89 -3.59 0.67 -12.65
CA THR A 89 -3.69 0.14 -11.29
C THR A 89 -2.43 -0.65 -10.94
N VAL A 90 -1.81 -0.30 -9.81
CA VAL A 90 -0.65 -0.97 -9.25
C VAL A 90 -1.07 -1.65 -7.95
N VAL A 91 -0.80 -2.95 -7.85
CA VAL A 91 -0.97 -3.69 -6.60
C VAL A 91 0.40 -3.99 -6.03
N VAL A 92 0.66 -3.52 -4.82
CA VAL A 92 1.86 -3.87 -4.07
C VAL A 92 1.53 -4.79 -2.91
N LYS A 93 2.45 -5.70 -2.60
CA LYS A 93 2.32 -6.65 -1.51
C LYS A 93 3.37 -6.38 -0.44
N GLY A 94 2.91 -6.20 0.79
CA GLY A 94 3.74 -6.03 1.97
C GLY A 94 4.72 -7.18 2.16
N ILE A 95 5.97 -6.84 2.45
CA ILE A 95 7.03 -7.80 2.85
C ILE A 95 7.51 -7.55 4.28
N THR A 96 7.04 -6.46 4.91
CA THR A 96 7.26 -6.16 6.33
C THR A 96 5.94 -5.91 7.02
N VAL A 97 5.93 -6.04 8.35
CA VAL A 97 4.83 -5.55 9.19
C VAL A 97 4.50 -4.10 8.83
N LEU A 98 3.21 -3.79 8.74
CA LEU A 98 2.74 -2.42 8.57
C LEU A 98 2.72 -1.69 9.92
N TYR A 99 3.77 -0.93 10.19
CA TYR A 99 3.91 -0.18 11.44
C TYR A 99 2.88 0.93 11.55
N GLY A 100 2.47 1.25 12.78
CA GLY A 100 1.43 2.25 13.07
C GLY A 100 0.02 1.67 13.10
N TYR A 101 -0.20 0.49 12.53
CA TYR A 101 -1.48 -0.20 12.59
C TYR A 101 -1.64 -0.86 13.95
N ARG A 102 -2.48 -0.28 14.81
CA ARG A 102 -2.86 -0.89 16.08
C ARG A 102 -4.25 -1.50 15.92
N TYR A 103 -4.37 -2.80 16.19
CA TYR A 103 -5.67 -3.42 16.33
C TYR A 103 -6.39 -2.79 17.52
N VAL A 104 -7.31 -1.87 17.25
CA VAL A 104 -8.25 -1.42 18.27
C VAL A 104 -9.24 -2.56 18.43
N SER A 105 -9.01 -3.42 19.42
CA SER A 105 -10.06 -4.35 19.84
C SER A 105 -11.27 -3.50 20.23
N PRO A 106 -12.47 -3.76 19.71
CA PRO A 106 -13.66 -3.24 20.35
C PRO A 106 -13.61 -3.73 21.80
N ARG A 107 -13.71 -2.80 22.75
CA ARG A 107 -13.97 -3.14 24.14
C ARG A 107 -15.38 -3.68 24.28
#